data_AF-A0A3D1M1U4-F1
#
_entry.id   AF-A0A3D1M1U4-F1
#
_cell.length_a   1.000
_cell.length_b   1.000
_cell.length_c   1.000
_cell.angle_alpha   90.00
_cell.angle_beta   90.00
_cell.angle_gamma   90.00
#
_symmetry.space_group_name_H-M   'P 1'
#
loop_
_entity.id
_entity.type
_entity.pdbx_description
1 polymer ?
#
loop_
_entity_poly.entity_id
_entity_poly.type
_entity_poly.pdbx_seq_one_letter_code
_entity_poly.pdbx_strand_id
1 'polypeptide(L)'
;MISTAIMGATFIGFQVYEFSSFAHHHVDINCSSPGELTDYEQHIFDEGCSAGEAHAESHEGLKPQTNLFGTTFYTLTGFHGAHVTLGIVWLLSLLLLSFKKGMITPEKNLDVDLAALYWHFVDVVWIVIFTVVYLFGVFPGF
;
A
#
# COMPACT_ATOMS: atom_id res chain seq x y z
N MET A 1 21.81 -9.43 2.52
CA MET A 1 20.78 -10.44 2.19
C MET A 1 19.83 -10.69 3.37
N ILE A 2 20.29 -11.21 4.52
CA ILE A 2 19.40 -11.47 5.67
C ILE A 2 18.72 -10.19 6.18
N SER A 3 19.47 -9.11 6.39
CA SER A 3 18.91 -7.82 6.82
C SER A 3 17.88 -7.27 5.83
N THR A 4 18.19 -7.30 4.53
CA THR A 4 17.31 -6.88 3.45
C THR A 4 15.99 -7.66 3.44
N ALA A 5 16.06 -8.99 3.61
CA ALA A 5 14.87 -9.83 3.65
C ALA A 5 13.99 -9.54 4.88
N ILE A 6 14.60 -9.29 6.05
CA ILE A 6 13.84 -8.91 7.26
C ILE A 6 13.16 -7.55 7.06
N MET A 7 13.89 -6.55 6.57
CA MET A 7 13.32 -5.22 6.31
C MET A 7 12.17 -5.28 5.28
N GLY A 8 12.33 -6.05 4.21
CA GLY A 8 11.26 -6.27 3.24
C GLY A 8 10.03 -6.96 3.84
N ALA A 9 10.23 -7.98 4.67
CA ALA A 9 9.13 -8.67 5.36
C ALA A 9 8.38 -7.74 6.32
N THR A 10 9.10 -6.90 7.07
CA THR A 10 8.52 -5.87 7.92
C THR A 10 7.69 -4.87 7.11
N PHE A 11 8.22 -4.42 5.95
CA PHE A 11 7.50 -3.52 5.05
C PHE A 11 6.18 -4.12 4.55
N ILE A 12 6.19 -5.38 4.09
CA ILE A 12 4.95 -6.08 3.67
C ILE A 12 3.96 -6.18 4.85
N GLY A 13 4.43 -6.46 6.06
CA GLY A 13 3.58 -6.49 7.25
C GLY A 13 2.85 -5.18 7.49
N PHE A 14 3.55 -4.05 7.34
CA PHE A 14 2.94 -2.72 7.44
C PHE A 14 1.94 -2.45 6.30
N GLN A 15 2.27 -2.78 5.05
CA GLN A 15 1.35 -2.59 3.91
C GLN A 15 0.06 -3.43 4.07
N VAL A 16 0.17 -4.67 4.56
CA VAL A 16 -1.02 -5.51 4.81
C VAL A 16 -1.87 -4.95 5.95
N TYR A 17 -1.24 -4.47 7.02
CA TYR A 17 -1.95 -3.81 8.12
C TYR A 17 -2.70 -2.58 7.63
N GLU A 18 -2.05 -1.74 6.83
CA GLU A 18 -2.65 -0.55 6.25
C GLU A 18 -3.85 -0.90 5.35
N PHE A 19 -3.71 -1.90 4.47
CA PHE A 19 -4.80 -2.34 3.60
C PHE A 19 -6.01 -2.84 4.38
N SER A 20 -5.75 -3.59 5.45
CA SER A 20 -6.80 -4.08 6.34
C SER A 20 -7.46 -2.94 7.10
N SER A 21 -6.66 -1.99 7.59
CA SER A 21 -7.13 -0.82 8.33
C SER A 21 -8.06 0.04 7.47
N PHE A 22 -7.70 0.32 6.22
CA PHE A 22 -8.53 1.12 5.31
C PHE A 22 -9.78 0.37 4.82
N ALA A 23 -9.70 -0.95 4.64
CA ALA A 23 -10.85 -1.75 4.21
C ALA A 23 -11.94 -1.86 5.30
N HIS A 24 -11.56 -1.72 6.58
CA HIS A 24 -12.46 -1.86 7.73
C HIS A 24 -12.67 -0.55 8.49
N HIS A 25 -12.07 0.57 8.07
CA HIS A 25 -12.31 1.86 8.72
C HIS A 25 -13.69 2.38 8.34
N HIS A 26 -14.51 2.67 9.33
CA HIS A 26 -15.81 3.29 9.14
C HIS A 26 -15.64 4.74 8.68
N VAL A 27 -16.47 5.18 7.74
CA VAL A 27 -16.52 6.58 7.31
C VAL A 27 -17.56 7.29 8.17
N ASP A 28 -17.11 8.21 9.03
CA ASP A 28 -17.95 9.06 9.88
C ASP A 28 -18.02 10.46 9.26
N ILE A 29 -19.23 10.87 8.88
CA ILE A 29 -19.50 12.19 8.31
C ILE A 29 -20.26 13.01 9.34
N ASN A 30 -19.69 14.14 9.74
CA ASN A 30 -20.37 15.10 10.60
C ASN A 30 -21.35 15.95 9.77
N CYS A 31 -22.63 15.84 10.07
CA CYS A 31 -23.71 16.51 9.33
C CYS A 31 -23.76 18.03 9.56
N SER A 32 -23.10 18.56 10.61
CA SER A 32 -23.14 19.99 10.97
C SER A 32 -22.07 20.84 10.27
N SER A 33 -20.99 20.23 9.77
CA SER A 33 -19.94 20.92 9.01
C SER A 33 -19.32 19.95 8.00
N PRO A 34 -20.08 19.54 6.97
CA PRO A 34 -19.51 18.74 5.89
C PRO A 34 -18.34 19.52 5.27
N GLY A 35 -17.16 18.89 5.20
CA GLY A 35 -16.03 19.41 4.44
C GLY A 35 -16.30 19.35 2.93
N GLU A 36 -15.25 19.42 2.14
CA GLU A 36 -15.35 19.09 0.71
C GLU A 36 -15.60 17.58 0.59
N LEU A 37 -16.85 17.20 0.27
CA LEU A 37 -17.29 15.82 0.17
C LEU A 37 -17.05 15.31 -1.25
N THR A 38 -16.57 14.08 -1.38
CA THR A 38 -16.57 13.37 -2.67
C THR A 38 -18.00 12.99 -3.09
N ASP A 39 -18.22 12.71 -4.38
CA ASP A 39 -19.54 12.30 -4.90
C ASP A 39 -20.15 11.10 -4.13
N TYR A 40 -19.30 10.20 -3.61
CA TYR A 40 -19.72 9.06 -2.80
C TYR A 40 -20.12 9.46 -1.36
N GLU A 41 -19.34 10.32 -0.72
CA GLU A 41 -19.63 10.83 0.63
C GLU A 41 -20.85 11.74 0.63
N GLN A 42 -21.10 12.46 -0.47
CA GLN A 42 -22.31 13.25 -0.65
C GLN A 42 -23.56 12.38 -0.71
N HIS A 43 -23.48 11.19 -1.31
CA HIS A 43 -24.58 10.23 -1.33
C HIS A 43 -24.89 9.67 0.08
N ILE A 44 -23.84 9.42 0.87
CA ILE A 44 -23.98 8.99 2.28
C ILE A 44 -24.53 10.14 3.14
N PHE A 45 -24.08 11.37 2.90
CA PHE A 45 -24.59 12.57 3.56
C PHE A 45 -26.09 12.77 3.26
N ASP A 46 -26.51 12.67 2.00
CA ASP A 46 -27.91 12.84 1.61
C ASP A 46 -28.82 11.75 2.19
N GLU A 47 -28.37 10.50 2.35
CA GLU A 47 -29.16 9.44 2.98
C GLU A 47 -29.14 9.49 4.52
N GLY A 48 -27.97 9.72 5.14
CA GLY A 48 -27.80 9.67 6.60
C GLY A 48 -28.12 10.98 7.32
N CYS A 49 -27.73 12.12 6.77
CA CYS A 49 -27.97 13.44 7.38
C CYS A 49 -29.38 13.98 7.11
N SER A 50 -30.09 13.48 6.09
CA SER A 50 -31.49 13.87 5.82
C SER A 50 -32.48 13.37 6.88
N ALA A 51 -32.09 12.40 7.71
CA ALA A 51 -32.87 11.89 8.84
C ALA A 51 -32.81 12.78 10.10
N GLY A 52 -32.07 13.90 10.08
CA GLY A 52 -31.91 14.80 11.23
C GLY A 52 -30.90 14.30 12.27
N GLU A 53 -30.08 13.32 11.92
CA GLU A 53 -28.97 12.82 12.75
C GLU A 53 -27.77 13.78 12.68
N ALA A 54 -27.01 13.88 13.77
CA ALA A 54 -25.83 14.74 13.84
C ALA A 54 -24.61 14.14 13.11
N HIS A 55 -24.62 12.81 12.89
CA HIS A 55 -23.57 12.04 12.26
C HIS A 55 -24.20 11.00 11.32
N ALA A 56 -23.63 10.84 10.13
CA ALA A 56 -23.94 9.75 9.22
C ALA A 56 -22.75 8.79 9.21
N GLU A 57 -22.98 7.53 9.58
CA GLU A 57 -21.94 6.50 9.60
C GLU A 57 -22.19 5.50 8.46
N SER A 58 -21.19 5.31 7.61
CA SER A 58 -21.19 4.23 6.63
C SER A 58 -20.37 3.06 7.15
N HIS A 59 -20.99 1.87 7.16
CA HIS A 59 -20.32 0.60 7.43
C HIS A 59 -19.41 0.16 6.28
N GLU A 60 -19.40 0.88 5.17
CA GLU A 60 -18.54 0.60 4.02
C GLU A 60 -17.21 1.33 4.20
N GLY A 61 -16.14 0.58 4.48
CA GLY A 61 -14.80 1.16 4.50
C GLY A 61 -14.35 1.68 3.14
N LEU A 62 -13.16 2.30 3.10
CA LEU A 62 -12.54 2.83 1.90
C LEU A 62 -12.05 1.69 1.01
N LYS A 63 -12.99 0.94 0.42
CA LYS A 63 -12.72 -0.17 -0.48
C LYS A 63 -12.40 0.36 -1.88
N PRO A 64 -11.71 -0.44 -2.72
CA PRO A 64 -11.47 -0.09 -4.11
C PRO A 64 -12.74 0.20 -4.93
N GLN A 65 -13.89 -0.25 -4.46
CA GLN A 65 -15.19 -0.10 -5.15
C GLN A 65 -16.00 1.10 -4.65
N THR A 66 -15.61 1.71 -3.52
CA THR A 66 -16.42 2.73 -2.84
C THR A 66 -15.91 4.16 -3.08
N ASN A 67 -14.66 4.35 -3.49
CA ASN A 67 -14.11 5.67 -3.82
C ASN A 67 -12.94 5.56 -4.81
N LEU A 68 -12.80 6.57 -5.69
CA LEU A 68 -11.68 6.74 -6.64
C LEU A 68 -10.31 6.78 -5.95
N PHE A 69 -10.22 7.41 -4.77
CA PHE A 69 -9.00 7.39 -3.96
C PHE A 69 -8.63 5.95 -3.58
N GLY A 70 -9.61 5.18 -3.09
CA GLY A 70 -9.44 3.76 -2.76
C GLY A 70 -8.99 2.96 -3.98
N THR A 71 -9.66 3.08 -5.12
CA THR A 71 -9.27 2.36 -6.35
C THR A 71 -7.82 2.63 -6.75
N THR A 72 -7.43 3.91 -6.74
CA THR A 72 -6.09 4.36 -7.16
C THR A 72 -5.03 3.93 -6.15
N PHE A 73 -5.31 4.08 -4.86
CA PHE A 73 -4.46 3.64 -3.76
C PHE A 73 -4.18 2.14 -3.87
N TYR A 74 -5.21 1.29 -3.80
CA TYR A 74 -5.05 -0.17 -3.78
C TYR A 74 -4.40 -0.70 -5.06
N THR A 75 -4.64 -0.07 -6.21
CA THR A 75 -4.00 -0.47 -7.47
C THR A 75 -2.50 -0.18 -7.45
N LEU A 76 -2.11 1.06 -7.10
CA LEU A 76 -0.70 1.48 -7.09
C LEU A 76 0.10 0.79 -5.99
N THR A 77 -0.36 0.89 -4.74
CA THR A 77 0.35 0.32 -3.59
C THR A 77 0.26 -1.21 -3.60
N GLY A 78 -0.84 -1.80 -4.08
CA GLY A 78 -1.02 -3.24 -4.17
C GLY A 78 -0.14 -3.87 -5.25
N PHE A 79 -0.06 -3.26 -6.43
CA PHE A 79 0.85 -3.70 -7.49
C PHE A 79 2.32 -3.61 -7.05
N HIS A 80 2.68 -2.53 -6.36
CA HIS A 80 4.01 -2.38 -5.77
C HIS A 80 4.29 -3.45 -4.70
N GLY A 81 3.34 -3.68 -3.77
CA GLY A 81 3.46 -4.73 -2.76
C GLY A 81 3.64 -6.14 -3.35
N ALA A 82 3.01 -6.42 -4.50
CA ALA A 82 3.23 -7.65 -5.25
C ALA A 82 4.69 -7.76 -5.76
N HIS A 83 5.27 -6.67 -6.27
CA HIS A 83 6.67 -6.65 -6.70
C HIS A 83 7.64 -6.86 -5.53
N VAL A 84 7.40 -6.20 -4.40
CA VAL A 84 8.21 -6.40 -3.18
C VAL A 84 8.13 -7.85 -2.71
N THR A 85 6.94 -8.47 -2.73
CA THR A 85 6.75 -9.88 -2.35
C THR A 85 7.55 -10.82 -3.26
N LEU A 86 7.50 -10.60 -4.58
CA LEU A 86 8.30 -11.36 -5.55
C LEU A 86 9.81 -11.17 -5.31
N GLY A 87 10.25 -9.94 -5.02
CA GLY A 87 11.63 -9.63 -4.65
C GLY A 87 12.09 -10.36 -3.40
N ILE A 88 11.25 -10.43 -2.35
CA ILE A 88 11.57 -11.14 -1.10
C ILE A 88 11.69 -12.64 -1.38
N VAL A 89 10.76 -13.23 -2.12
CA VAL A 89 10.81 -14.66 -2.49
C VAL A 89 12.09 -14.98 -3.28
N TRP A 90 12.49 -14.09 -4.20
CA TRP A 90 13.74 -14.25 -4.93
C TRP A 90 14.97 -14.13 -4.02
N LEU A 91 15.04 -13.11 -3.17
CA LEU A 91 16.14 -12.94 -2.21
C LEU A 91 16.26 -14.10 -1.22
N LEU A 92 15.12 -14.62 -0.72
CA LEU A 92 15.08 -15.79 0.14
C LEU A 92 15.55 -17.04 -0.60
N SER A 93 15.16 -17.22 -1.86
CA SER A 93 15.63 -18.32 -2.69
C SER A 93 17.15 -18.28 -2.86
N LEU A 94 17.71 -17.12 -3.20
CA LEU A 94 19.17 -16.93 -3.30
C LEU A 94 19.87 -17.14 -1.95
N LEU A 95 19.27 -16.68 -0.84
CA LEU A 95 19.79 -16.91 0.50
C LEU A 95 19.83 -18.40 0.85
N LEU A 96 18.77 -19.16 0.54
CA LEU A 96 18.73 -20.61 0.75
C LEU A 96 19.77 -21.34 -0.11
N LEU A 97 19.94 -20.91 -1.36
CA LEU A 97 20.99 -21.44 -2.25
C LEU A 97 22.40 -21.11 -1.73
N SER A 98 22.59 -19.96 -1.09
CA SER A 98 23.86 -19.56 -0.47
C SER A 98 24.31 -20.49 0.67
N PHE A 99 23.37 -21.12 1.39
CA PHE A 99 23.71 -22.06 2.48
C PHE A 99 24.17 -23.42 1.96
N LYS A 100 23.87 -23.78 0.71
CA LYS A 100 24.41 -24.96 0.05
C LYS A 100 25.84 -24.65 -0.43
N LYS A 101 26.84 -25.19 0.28
CA LYS A 101 28.28 -25.04 -0.04
C LYS A 101 28.55 -25.22 -1.54
N GLY A 102 29.14 -24.19 -2.16
CA GLY A 102 29.71 -24.27 -3.51
C GLY A 102 28.82 -23.78 -4.66
N MET A 103 27.58 -23.34 -4.42
CA MET A 103 26.70 -22.85 -5.50
C MET A 103 26.78 -21.35 -5.76
N ILE A 104 27.11 -20.54 -4.74
CA ILE A 104 27.39 -19.11 -4.91
C ILE A 104 28.92 -18.93 -4.79
N THR A 105 29.58 -18.83 -5.93
CA THR A 105 31.01 -18.51 -6.04
C THR A 105 31.18 -17.04 -6.43
N PRO A 106 32.26 -16.36 -6.01
CA PRO A 106 32.55 -14.96 -6.37
C PRO A 106 32.46 -14.66 -7.87
N GLU A 107 32.69 -15.67 -8.70
CA GLU A 107 32.71 -15.62 -10.17
C GLU A 107 31.31 -15.83 -10.81
N LYS A 108 30.30 -16.23 -10.03
CA LYS A 108 28.91 -16.51 -10.48
C LYS A 108 27.86 -15.73 -9.68
N ASN A 109 28.12 -14.44 -9.41
CA ASN A 109 27.23 -13.58 -8.62
C ASN A 109 26.23 -12.75 -9.44
N LEU A 110 26.17 -12.93 -10.76
CA LEU A 110 25.27 -12.19 -11.65
C LEU A 110 23.81 -12.19 -11.17
N ASP A 111 23.32 -13.31 -10.64
CA ASP A 111 21.95 -13.42 -10.12
C ASP A 111 21.74 -12.58 -8.86
N VAL A 112 22.77 -12.44 -8.01
CA VAL A 112 22.74 -11.59 -6.81
C VAL A 112 22.77 -10.12 -7.20
N ASP A 113 23.59 -9.75 -8.19
CA ASP A 113 23.68 -8.39 -8.70
C ASP A 113 22.36 -7.96 -9.38
N LEU A 114 21.75 -8.87 -10.15
CA LEU A 114 20.43 -8.65 -10.75
C LEU A 114 19.34 -8.51 -9.68
N ALA A 115 19.35 -9.36 -8.65
CA ALA A 115 18.40 -9.26 -7.55
C ALA A 115 18.59 -7.96 -6.74
N ALA A 116 19.82 -7.49 -6.55
CA ALA A 116 20.12 -6.22 -5.90
C ALA A 116 19.62 -5.03 -6.75
N LEU A 117 19.85 -5.07 -8.06
CA LEU A 117 19.35 -4.04 -8.99
C LEU A 117 17.81 -4.00 -9.02
N TYR A 118 17.17 -5.18 -9.04
CA TYR A 118 15.71 -5.29 -8.93
C TYR A 118 15.20 -4.68 -7.62
N TRP A 119 15.86 -4.98 -6.50
CA TRP A 119 15.47 -4.44 -5.20
C TRP A 119 15.56 -2.90 -5.16
N HIS A 120 16.66 -2.34 -5.67
CA HIS A 120 16.82 -0.89 -5.78
C HIS A 120 15.78 -0.24 -6.70
N PHE A 121 15.42 -0.90 -7.81
CA PHE A 121 14.34 -0.43 -8.68
C PHE A 121 13.01 -0.34 -7.91
N VAL A 122 12.68 -1.38 -7.14
CA VAL A 122 11.47 -1.41 -6.32
C VAL A 122 11.50 -0.28 -5.27
N ASP A 123 12.62 -0.07 -4.57
CA ASP A 123 12.78 1.03 -3.60
C ASP A 123 12.56 2.41 -4.25
N VAL A 124 13.08 2.65 -5.46
CA VAL A 124 12.89 3.93 -6.18
C VAL A 124 11.43 4.15 -6.55
N VAL A 125 10.75 3.10 -7.05
CA VAL A 125 9.31 3.18 -7.36
C VAL A 125 8.50 3.48 -6.08
N TRP A 126 8.90 2.91 -4.94
CA TRP A 126 8.23 3.20 -3.67
C TRP A 126 8.34 4.67 -3.28
N ILE A 127 9.50 5.29 -3.43
CA ILE A 127 9.68 6.72 -3.12
C ILE A 127 8.71 7.59 -3.93
N VAL A 128 8.51 7.26 -5.22
CA VAL A 128 7.57 7.98 -6.08
C VAL A 128 6.13 7.78 -5.62
N ILE A 129 5.72 6.53 -5.36
CA ILE A 129 4.37 6.21 -4.87
C ILE A 129 4.12 6.90 -3.52
N PHE A 130 5.08 6.81 -2.59
CA PHE A 130 4.98 7.43 -1.28
C PHE A 130 4.77 8.95 -1.38
N THR A 131 5.54 9.59 -2.26
CA THR A 131 5.44 11.04 -2.49
C THR A 131 4.07 11.42 -3.04
N VAL A 132 3.56 10.71 -4.05
CA VAL A 132 2.28 11.06 -4.68
C VAL A 132 1.10 10.74 -3.76
N VAL A 133 1.09 9.56 -3.15
CA VAL A 133 -0.07 9.06 -2.39
C VAL A 133 -0.14 9.69 -0.99
N TYR A 134 0.98 9.79 -0.28
CA TYR A 134 0.99 10.19 1.14
C TYR A 134 1.36 11.66 1.34
N LEU A 135 2.24 12.22 0.48
CA LEU A 135 2.58 13.63 0.59
C LEU A 135 1.61 14.48 -0.24
N PHE A 136 1.42 14.16 -1.52
CA PHE A 136 0.56 14.97 -2.39
C PHE A 136 -0.95 14.74 -2.22
N GLY A 137 -1.38 13.52 -1.92
CA GLY A 137 -2.79 13.21 -1.65
C GLY A 137 -3.40 13.87 -0.41
N VAL A 138 -2.58 14.52 0.44
CA VAL A 138 -3.01 15.21 1.68
C VAL A 138 -3.17 16.73 1.47
N PHE A 139 -2.80 17.28 0.31
CA PHE A 139 -3.00 18.71 0.05
C PHE A 139 -4.44 19.00 -0.38
N PRO A 140 -5.18 19.84 0.34
CA PRO A 140 -6.54 20.22 -0.04
C PRO A 140 -6.49 21.05 -1.33
N GLY A 141 -7.20 20.60 -2.37
CA GLY A 141 -7.26 21.30 -3.66
C GLY A 141 -7.43 20.40 -4.90
N PHE A 142 -7.59 19.08 -4.72
CA PHE A 142 -8.03 18.12 -5.74
C PHE A 142 -8.93 17.06 -5.11
#